data_AF-A0A2P8IGP8-F1
#
_entry.id   AF-A0A2P8IGP8-F1
#
_cell.length_a   1.000
_cell.length_b   1.000
_cell.length_c   1.000
_cell.angle_alpha   90.00
_cell.angle_beta   90.00
_cell.angle_gamma   90.00
#
_symmetry.space_group_name_H-M   'P 1'
#
loop_
_entity.id
_entity.type
_entity.pdbx_description
1 polymer ?
#
loop_
_entity_poly.entity_id
_entity_poly.type
_entity_poly.pdbx_seq_one_letter_code
_entity_poly.pdbx_strand_id
1 'polypeptide(L)' 'MVDVATAAGISVETLRKIERGRIPTPAFFTVAALCDAVGLSLDGLSRAVEPQRLSA' A
#
# COMPACT_ATOMS: atom_id res chain seq x y z
N MET A 1 2.87 9.38 9.01
CA MET A 1 2.94 9.60 7.54
C MET A 1 4.38 9.83 7.07
N VAL A 2 5.16 10.70 7.73
CA VAL A 2 6.60 10.84 7.44
C VAL A 2 7.34 9.52 7.71
N ASP A 3 7.13 8.92 8.89
CA ASP A 3 7.86 7.70 9.29
C ASP A 3 7.60 6.51 8.35
N VAL A 4 6.34 6.32 7.93
CA VAL A 4 5.95 5.27 6.97
C VAL A 4 6.59 5.51 5.61
N ALA A 5 6.60 6.75 5.12
CA ALA A 5 7.23 7.09 3.85
C ALA A 5 8.75 6.85 3.90
N THR A 6 9.40 7.25 5.01
CA THR A 6 10.82 7.01 5.25
C THR A 6 11.14 5.52 5.32
N ALA A 7 10.39 4.74 6.09
CA ALA A 7 10.56 3.29 6.20
C ALA A 7 10.36 2.57 4.86
N ALA A 8 9.40 3.02 4.04
CA ALA A 8 9.14 2.46 2.72
C ALA A 8 10.06 3.01 1.60
N GLY A 9 11.00 3.92 1.92
CA GLY A 9 11.94 4.48 0.95
C GLY A 9 11.30 5.37 -0.12
N ILE A 10 10.17 6.03 0.18
CA ILE A 10 9.46 6.92 -0.75
C ILE A 10 9.24 8.31 -0.17
N SER A 11 8.92 9.29 -1.03
CA SER A 11 8.52 10.61 -0.56
C SER A 11 7.14 10.58 0.10
N VAL A 12 6.90 11.51 1.03
CA VAL A 12 5.57 11.71 1.64
C VAL A 12 4.50 12.02 0.60
N GLU A 13 4.87 12.73 -0.48
CA GLU A 13 3.94 13.02 -1.58
C GLU A 13 3.59 11.78 -2.40
N THR A 14 4.56 10.88 -2.60
CA THR A 14 4.31 9.56 -3.22
C THR A 14 3.31 8.76 -2.37
N LEU A 15 3.52 8.68 -1.06
CA LEU A 15 2.60 8.02 -0.14
C LEU A 15 1.19 8.63 -0.22
N ARG A 16 1.07 9.96 -0.17
CA ARG A 16 -0.22 10.67 -0.33
C ARG A 16 -0.91 10.38 -1.66
N LYS A 17 -0.17 10.16 -2.74
CA LYS A 17 -0.76 9.79 -4.05
C LYS A 17 -1.24 8.35 -4.04
N ILE A 18 -0.51 7.44 -3.42
CA ILE A 18 -0.92 6.02 -3.27
C ILE A 18 -2.22 5.93 -2.45
N GLU A 19 -2.27 6.58 -1.28
CA GLU A 19 -3.46 6.58 -0.40
C GLU A 19 -4.73 7.09 -1.10
N ARG A 20 -4.59 8.06 -2.01
CA ARG A 20 -5.70 8.67 -2.75
C ARG A 20 -5.97 8.00 -4.10
N GLY A 21 -5.30 6.89 -4.42
CA GLY A 21 -5.44 6.20 -5.70
C GLY A 21 -4.98 7.04 -6.90
N ARG A 22 -4.09 8.02 -6.70
CA ARG A 22 -3.54 8.90 -7.76
C ARG A 22 -2.22 8.41 -8.35
N ILE A 23 -1.92 7.13 -8.17
CA ILE A 23 -0.90 6.41 -8.93
C ILE A 23 -1.63 5.23 -9.58
N PRO A 24 -1.91 5.27 -10.89
CA PRO A 24 -2.65 4.22 -11.57
C PRO A 24 -1.99 2.84 -11.49
N THR A 25 -0.65 2.81 -11.52
CA THR A 25 0.16 1.58 -11.51
C THR A 25 1.35 1.75 -10.56
N PRO A 26 1.14 1.68 -9.24
CA PRO A 26 2.25 1.72 -8.29
C PRO A 26 3.16 0.50 -8.51
N ALA A 27 4.48 0.70 -8.43
CA ALA A 27 5.41 -0.40 -8.58
C ALA A 27 5.19 -1.44 -7.48
N PHE A 28 5.20 -2.72 -7.84
CA PHE A 28 4.97 -3.83 -6.90
C PHE A 28 5.87 -3.75 -5.67
N PHE A 29 7.16 -3.50 -5.87
CA PHE A 29 8.12 -3.38 -4.77
C PHE A 29 7.86 -2.16 -3.87
N THR A 30 7.23 -1.10 -4.38
CA THR A 30 6.76 0.02 -3.56
C THR A 30 5.59 -0.42 -2.66
N VAL A 31 4.67 -1.22 -3.18
CA VAL A 31 3.57 -1.78 -2.37
C VAL A 31 4.12 -2.73 -1.29
N ALA A 32 5.08 -3.58 -1.64
CA ALA A 32 5.73 -4.48 -0.68
C ALA A 32 6.46 -3.73 0.45
N ALA A 33 7.24 -2.70 0.11
CA ALA A 33 7.92 -1.86 1.10
C ALA A 33 6.94 -1.12 2.02
N LEU A 34 5.80 -0.67 1.50
CA LEU A 34 4.75 -0.07 2.31
C LEU A 34 4.10 -1.06 3.28
N CYS A 35 3.89 -2.30 2.84
CA CYS A 35 3.36 -3.35 3.70
C CYS A 35 4.30 -3.61 4.89
N ASP A 36 5.59 -3.77 4.62
CA ASP A 36 6.61 -3.95 5.65
C ASP A 36 6.67 -2.75 6.62
N ALA A 37 6.65 -1.53 6.09
CA ALA A 37 6.66 -0.30 6.88
C ALA A 37 5.48 -0.14 7.86
N VAL A 38 4.34 -0.79 7.59
CA VAL A 38 3.15 -0.76 8.47
C VAL A 38 2.91 -2.08 9.20
N GLY A 39 3.82 -3.05 9.08
CA GLY A 39 3.69 -4.36 9.73
C GLY A 39 2.56 -5.23 9.15
N LEU A 40 2.21 -5.04 7.88
CA LEU A 40 1.20 -5.83 7.16
C LEU A 40 1.90 -6.83 6.23
N SER A 41 1.42 -8.08 6.18
CA SER A 41 1.90 -9.05 5.19
C SER A 41 1.21 -8.82 3.83
N LEU A 42 1.87 -9.20 2.73
CA LEU A 42 1.26 -9.13 1.39
C LEU A 42 0.01 -10.02 1.26
N ASP A 43 0.00 -11.18 1.91
CA ASP A 43 -1.20 -12.02 2.04
C ASP A 43 -2.31 -11.34 2.85
N GLY A 44 -1.96 -10.58 3.88
CA GLY A 44 -2.91 -9.78 4.65
C GLY A 44 -3.51 -8.66 3.79
N LEU A 45 -2.67 -7.98 3.01
CA LEU A 45 -3.13 -6.96 2.07
C LEU A 45 -4.05 -7.56 1.00
N SER A 46 -3.69 -8.69 0.40
CA SER A 46 -4.51 -9.32 -0.66
C SER A 46 -5.90 -9.69 -0.15
N ARG A 47 -6.01 -10.24 1.06
CA ARG A 47 -7.30 -10.54 1.72
C ARG A 47 -8.10 -9.29 2.07
N ALA A 48 -7.43 -8.20 2.44
CA ALA A 48 -8.09 -6.95 2.81
C ALA A 48 -8.65 -6.18 1.60
N VAL A 49 -8.00 -6.30 0.43
CA VAL A 49 -8.45 -5.70 -0.83
C VAL A 49 -9.28 -6.63 -1.69
N GLU A 50 -9.39 -7.91 -1.32
CA GLU A 50 -10.32 -8.83 -1.93
C GLU A 50 -11.71 -8.20 -1.76
N PRO A 51 -12.38 -7.77 -2.86
CA PRO A 51 -13.71 -7.22 -2.74
C PRO A 51 -14.53 -8.27 -2.01
N GLN A 52 -15.34 -7.86 -1.01
CA GLN A 52 -16.35 -8.75 -0.42
C GLN A 52 -17.07 -9.39 -1.59
N ARG A 53 -16.68 -10.63 -1.93
CA ARG A 53 -17.17 -11.31 -3.11
C ARG A 53 -18.65 -11.38 -2.87
N LEU A 54 -19.41 -10.59 -3.63
CA LEU A 54 -20.86 -10.50 -3.57
C LEU A 54 -21.38 -11.89 -3.22
N SER A 55 -21.91 -11.99 -2.00
CA SER A 55 -22.59 -13.18 -1.54
C SER A 55 -23.78 -13.32 -2.46
N ALA A 56 -23.71 -14.33 -3.33
CA ALA A 56 -24.73 -14.77 -4.28
C ALA A 56 -25.06 -13.82 -5.45
#